data_AF-A0A486MD96-F1
#
_entry.id   AF-A0A486MD96-F1
#
_cell.length_a   1.000
_cell.length_b   1.000
_cell.length_c   1.000
_cell.angle_alpha   90.00
_cell.angle_beta   90.00
_cell.angle_gamma   90.00
#
_symmetry.space_group_name_H-M   'P 1'
#
loop_
_entity.id
_entity.type
_entity.pdbx_description
1 polymer ?
#
loop_
_entity_poly.entity_id
_entity_poly.type
_entity_poly.pdbx_seq_one_letter_code
_entity_poly.pdbx_strand_id
1 'polypeptide(L)'
;MGWLAQKIVGPVTIGRDPFFNDPRMFYDVILRRRNWANAAFCCGAASVHRREAVMQAALRSYVWSVDAEIDRHTRDIRDPVTREALQDAMRPHVAFDTELTPYKFHVSEDIYTSILLHGDAARRWRSVMHPRIESKMLSPQDMLTWMIQRFKYAAGSLDILFHDNIFSRRRFKLSLPQTLMYATTFWSYLACVWNTVFLISPVIYLFTGIPPVSAWSTPFYLHFLPFFIVSELAFMFGTWGISAWDGRASYLSFFSMNLRALDTVLRGEQIKFHVTPKERQTGRFLYLVKPQIAIVLLTLTGLIWGGIQVARGEVDDPSGYVINIFWGAVNIAAMLPLIFAAMWTPPEEQEASR
;
A
#
# COMPACT_ATOMS: atom_id res chain seq x y z
N MET A 1 -16.79 35.72 -3.56
CA MET A 1 -16.94 34.45 -4.32
C MET A 1 -16.10 33.31 -3.73
N GLY A 2 -14.80 33.50 -3.45
CA GLY A 2 -13.92 32.42 -2.94
C GLY A 2 -14.34 31.78 -1.60
N TRP A 3 -14.80 32.57 -0.62
CA TRP A 3 -15.22 32.05 0.69
C TRP A 3 -16.51 31.20 0.65
N LEU A 4 -17.47 31.57 -0.21
CA LEU A 4 -18.70 30.79 -0.42
C LEU A 4 -18.39 29.46 -1.12
N ALA A 5 -17.52 29.48 -2.11
CA ALA A 5 -17.03 28.25 -2.76
C ALA A 5 -16.26 27.36 -1.76
N GLN A 6 -15.43 27.96 -0.89
CA GLN A 6 -14.70 27.21 0.15
C GLN A 6 -15.60 26.60 1.22
N LYS A 7 -16.75 27.20 1.52
CA LYS A 7 -17.76 26.59 2.42
C LYS A 7 -18.43 25.35 1.82
N ILE A 8 -18.57 25.30 0.50
CA ILE A 8 -19.22 24.20 -0.21
C ILE A 8 -18.21 23.10 -0.57
N VAL A 9 -17.00 23.47 -0.99
CA VAL A 9 -15.99 22.55 -1.55
C VAL A 9 -14.86 22.24 -0.55
N GLY A 10 -14.80 22.95 0.58
CA GLY A 10 -13.69 22.89 1.53
C GLY A 10 -12.59 23.93 1.23
N PRO A 11 -11.57 24.04 2.11
CA PRO A 11 -10.49 25.01 1.93
C PRO A 11 -9.76 24.80 0.61
N VAL A 12 -9.78 25.82 -0.25
CA VAL A 12 -9.01 25.86 -1.50
C VAL A 12 -7.63 26.41 -1.15
N THR A 13 -6.66 25.50 -0.95
CA THR A 13 -5.27 25.85 -0.67
C THR A 13 -4.49 26.00 -1.98
N ILE A 14 -4.08 27.24 -2.28
CA ILE A 14 -3.11 27.53 -3.34
C ILE A 14 -1.73 27.07 -2.84
N GLY A 15 -0.98 26.32 -3.66
CA GLY A 15 0.30 25.72 -3.25
C GLY A 15 0.18 24.38 -2.50
N ARG A 16 -0.95 23.67 -2.64
CA ARG A 16 -1.11 22.30 -2.14
C ARG A 16 -0.07 21.37 -2.78
N ASP A 17 0.47 20.45 -1.98
CA ASP A 17 1.42 19.44 -2.45
C ASP A 17 0.81 18.66 -3.65
N PRO A 18 1.43 18.74 -4.85
CA PRO A 18 0.94 18.06 -6.04
C PRO A 18 0.99 16.53 -5.91
N PHE A 19 1.78 16.00 -4.98
CA PHE A 19 1.92 14.56 -4.73
C PHE A 19 1.06 14.07 -3.57
N PHE A 20 0.16 14.92 -3.03
CA PHE A 20 -0.79 14.54 -1.99
C PHE A 20 -0.15 13.78 -0.80
N ASN A 21 1.07 14.16 -0.40
CA ASN A 21 1.76 13.53 0.72
C ASN A 21 1.16 14.03 2.04
N ASP A 22 -0.03 13.54 2.37
CA ASP A 22 -0.64 13.73 3.68
C ASP A 22 -0.47 12.45 4.54
N PRO A 23 0.46 12.45 5.50
CA PRO A 23 0.72 11.28 6.32
C PRO A 23 -0.30 11.10 7.47
N ARG A 24 -1.18 12.09 7.72
CA ARG A 24 -2.09 12.11 8.88
C ARG A 24 -3.03 10.91 8.92
N MET A 25 -3.58 10.49 7.77
CA MET A 25 -4.44 9.31 7.71
C MET A 25 -3.73 8.06 8.26
N PHE A 26 -2.43 7.92 7.96
CA PHE A 26 -1.66 6.79 8.45
C PHE A 26 -1.26 6.97 9.93
N TYR A 27 -0.57 8.05 10.29
CA TYR A 27 -0.04 8.19 11.66
C TYR A 27 -1.12 8.50 12.70
N ASP A 28 -2.03 9.43 12.43
CA ASP A 28 -3.00 9.91 13.43
C ASP A 28 -4.17 8.95 13.61
N VAL A 29 -4.50 8.17 12.57
CA VAL A 29 -5.64 7.24 12.57
C VAL A 29 -5.17 5.79 12.55
N ILE A 30 -4.55 5.32 11.47
CA ILE A 30 -4.28 3.89 11.27
C ILE A 30 -3.27 3.35 12.29
N LEU A 31 -2.10 3.98 12.40
CA LEU A 31 -1.02 3.52 13.27
C LEU A 31 -1.39 3.71 14.74
N ARG A 32 -1.98 4.86 15.11
CA ARG A 32 -2.46 5.14 16.47
C ARG A 32 -3.48 4.11 16.94
N ARG A 33 -4.43 3.70 16.09
CA ARG A 33 -5.45 2.68 16.40
C ARG A 33 -4.87 1.30 16.64
N ARG A 34 -3.58 1.06 16.40
CA ARG A 34 -2.90 -0.21 16.68
C ARG A 34 -2.31 -0.31 18.08
N ASN A 35 -2.27 0.80 18.84
CA ASN A 35 -1.71 0.82 20.19
C ASN A 35 -2.40 -0.16 21.14
N TRP A 36 -3.74 -0.25 21.12
CA TRP A 36 -4.49 -1.15 22.01
C TRP A 36 -4.15 -2.63 21.76
N ALA A 37 -3.82 -2.97 20.50
CA ALA A 37 -3.46 -4.31 20.08
C ALA A 37 -1.95 -4.59 20.24
N ASN A 38 -1.16 -3.65 20.77
CA ASN A 38 0.31 -3.75 20.79
C ASN A 38 0.89 -4.08 19.40
N ALA A 39 0.41 -3.38 18.38
CA ALA A 39 0.74 -3.62 16.98
C ALA A 39 1.15 -2.35 16.22
N ALA A 40 1.49 -1.29 16.95
CA ALA A 40 2.11 -0.12 16.35
C ALA A 40 3.54 -0.48 15.94
N PHE A 41 3.92 -0.22 14.70
CA PHE A 41 5.20 -0.65 14.17
C PHE A 41 6.07 0.54 13.76
N CYS A 42 7.38 0.31 13.71
CA CYS A 42 8.36 1.26 13.24
C CYS A 42 8.17 1.53 11.74
N CYS A 43 8.28 2.79 11.33
CA CYS A 43 8.17 3.23 9.93
C CYS A 43 9.50 3.78 9.40
N GLY A 44 10.62 3.21 9.86
CA GLY A 44 11.99 3.53 9.43
C GLY A 44 12.59 4.75 10.11
N ALA A 45 11.78 5.70 10.57
CA ALA A 45 12.26 6.92 11.21
C ALA A 45 11.35 7.39 12.35
N ALA A 46 11.81 8.40 13.11
CA ALA A 46 11.09 8.98 14.25
C ALA A 46 10.65 7.94 15.31
N SER A 47 11.48 6.91 15.53
CA SER A 47 11.22 5.83 16.47
C SER A 47 12.41 5.62 17.41
N VAL A 48 12.12 5.23 18.65
CA VAL A 48 13.12 4.90 19.66
C VAL A 48 12.99 3.43 20.00
N HIS A 49 14.10 2.70 19.89
CA HIS A 49 14.15 1.27 20.14
C HIS A 49 14.99 0.97 21.37
N ARG A 50 14.55 -0.02 22.16
CA ARG A 50 15.39 -0.56 23.23
C ARG A 50 16.50 -1.39 22.59
N ARG A 51 17.76 -0.99 22.80
CA ARG A 51 18.94 -1.68 22.25
C ARG A 51 18.92 -3.19 22.51
N GLU A 52 18.64 -3.61 23.74
CA GLU A 52 18.58 -5.03 24.11
C GLU A 52 17.54 -5.80 23.32
N ALA A 53 16.38 -5.19 23.05
CA ALA A 53 15.31 -5.81 22.28
C ALA A 53 15.75 -6.08 20.84
N VAL A 54 16.35 -5.07 20.20
CA VAL A 54 16.89 -5.18 18.83
C VAL A 54 17.99 -6.23 18.76
N MET A 55 18.96 -6.21 19.69
CA MET A 55 20.07 -7.18 19.70
C MET A 55 19.58 -8.62 19.91
N GLN A 56 18.56 -8.83 20.73
CA GLN A 56 18.00 -10.17 20.95
C GLN A 56 17.18 -10.66 19.74
N ALA A 57 16.45 -9.75 19.09
CA ALA A 57 15.80 -10.04 17.81
C ALA A 57 16.84 -10.42 16.74
N ALA A 58 17.94 -9.67 16.65
CA ALA A 58 19.05 -9.95 15.75
C ALA A 58 19.66 -11.34 15.96
N LEU A 59 19.98 -11.69 17.22
CA LEU A 59 20.51 -13.02 17.56
C LEU A 59 19.54 -14.14 17.17
N ARG A 60 18.24 -13.93 17.38
CA ARG A 60 17.21 -14.91 17.00
C ARG A 60 17.10 -15.06 15.47
N SER A 61 17.13 -13.94 14.75
CA SER A 61 17.14 -13.95 13.29
C SER A 61 18.39 -14.62 12.74
N TYR A 62 19.55 -14.39 13.36
CA TYR A 62 20.81 -15.03 13.03
C TYR A 62 20.73 -16.55 13.18
N VAL A 63 20.23 -17.05 14.32
CA VAL A 63 20.02 -18.50 14.53
C VAL A 63 19.11 -19.08 13.44
N TRP A 64 18.02 -18.39 13.09
CA TRP A 64 17.14 -18.85 12.01
C TRP A 64 17.81 -18.87 10.64
N SER A 65 18.67 -17.92 10.34
CA SER A 65 19.44 -17.91 9.08
C SER A 65 20.41 -19.09 9.03
N VAL A 66 21.12 -19.36 10.13
CA VAL A 66 22.02 -20.53 10.25
C VAL A 66 21.24 -21.83 10.08
N ASP A 67 20.13 -22.00 10.81
CA ASP A 67 19.28 -23.19 10.72
C ASP A 67 18.71 -23.38 9.30
N ALA A 68 18.28 -22.30 8.64
CA ALA A 68 17.70 -22.37 7.30
C ALA A 68 18.75 -22.72 6.23
N GLU A 69 19.99 -22.24 6.36
CA GLU A 69 21.07 -22.60 5.44
C GLU A 69 21.49 -24.06 5.63
N ILE A 70 21.60 -24.54 6.87
CA ILE A 70 21.86 -25.95 7.18
C ILE A 70 20.73 -26.85 6.64
N ASP A 71 19.46 -26.48 6.86
CA ASP A 71 18.31 -27.23 6.37
C ASP A 71 18.31 -27.32 4.84
N ARG A 72 18.70 -26.25 4.13
CA ARG A 72 18.78 -26.23 2.66
C ARG A 72 19.67 -27.34 2.10
N HIS A 73 20.80 -27.63 2.75
CA HIS A 73 21.76 -28.65 2.32
C HIS A 73 21.45 -30.06 2.84
N THR A 74 20.65 -30.17 3.90
CA THR A 74 20.43 -31.45 4.59
C THR A 74 19.01 -32.01 4.43
N ARG A 75 18.03 -31.21 3.99
CA ARG A 75 16.62 -31.62 3.87
C ARG A 75 16.40 -32.83 2.96
N ASP A 76 17.27 -33.04 1.97
CA ASP A 76 17.15 -34.10 0.96
C ASP A 76 17.70 -35.47 1.46
N ILE A 77 18.41 -35.48 2.60
CA ILE A 77 19.04 -36.69 3.18
C ILE A 77 17.99 -37.52 3.90
N ARG A 78 17.69 -38.72 3.41
CA ARG A 78 16.61 -39.57 3.96
C ARG A 78 16.94 -40.21 5.31
N ASP A 79 18.20 -40.55 5.55
CA ASP A 79 18.64 -41.16 6.81
C ASP A 79 18.75 -40.11 7.92
N PRO A 80 17.96 -40.20 9.01
CA PRO A 80 17.96 -39.20 10.08
C PRO A 80 19.30 -39.07 10.80
N VAL A 81 20.01 -40.19 11.02
CA VAL A 81 21.28 -40.21 11.74
C VAL A 81 22.37 -39.47 10.94
N THR A 82 22.48 -39.79 9.65
CA THR A 82 23.40 -39.11 8.74
C THR A 82 23.04 -37.63 8.58
N ARG A 83 21.75 -37.30 8.53
CA ARG A 83 21.29 -35.91 8.46
C ARG A 83 21.75 -35.12 9.68
N GLU A 84 21.48 -35.61 10.89
CA GLU A 84 21.84 -34.93 12.14
C GLU A 84 23.36 -34.76 12.27
N ALA A 85 24.13 -35.81 11.99
CA ALA A 85 25.59 -35.76 12.01
C ALA A 85 26.15 -34.69 11.06
N LEU A 86 25.58 -34.57 9.85
CA LEU A 86 25.98 -33.53 8.91
C LEU A 86 25.56 -32.13 9.37
N GLN A 87 24.35 -31.97 9.93
CA GLN A 87 23.89 -30.68 10.47
C GLN A 87 24.80 -30.17 11.57
N ASP A 88 25.22 -31.04 12.49
CA ASP A 88 26.14 -30.68 13.58
C ASP A 88 27.55 -30.35 13.06
N ALA A 89 28.04 -31.08 12.06
CA ALA A 89 29.32 -30.79 11.41
C ALA A 89 29.30 -29.45 10.66
N MET A 90 28.19 -29.10 10.00
CA MET A 90 28.05 -27.85 9.25
C MET A 90 27.84 -26.62 10.15
N ARG A 91 27.19 -26.79 11.31
CA ARG A 91 26.80 -25.68 12.19
C ARG A 91 27.90 -24.67 12.50
N PRO A 92 29.13 -25.05 12.92
CA PRO A 92 30.18 -24.08 13.21
C PRO A 92 30.63 -23.30 11.97
N HIS A 93 30.67 -23.94 10.80
CA HIS A 93 31.06 -23.30 9.54
C HIS A 93 30.00 -22.28 9.09
N VAL A 94 28.74 -22.70 9.03
CA VAL A 94 27.63 -21.82 8.64
C VAL A 94 27.47 -20.66 9.62
N ALA A 95 27.63 -20.90 10.93
CA ALA A 95 27.61 -19.86 11.94
C ALA A 95 28.72 -18.82 11.72
N PHE A 96 29.94 -19.27 11.40
CA PHE A 96 31.06 -18.36 11.14
C PHE A 96 30.86 -17.53 9.86
N ASP A 97 30.32 -18.14 8.80
CA ASP A 97 30.09 -17.47 7.52
C ASP A 97 28.87 -16.55 7.52
N THR A 98 27.95 -16.73 8.48
CA THR A 98 26.76 -15.88 8.62
C THR A 98 27.10 -14.61 9.39
N GLU A 99 26.79 -13.44 8.83
CA GLU A 99 26.99 -12.17 9.53
C GLU A 99 25.85 -11.89 10.52
N LEU A 100 26.18 -11.48 11.75
CA LEU A 100 25.21 -11.03 12.74
C LEU A 100 24.90 -9.53 12.52
N THR A 101 23.74 -9.25 11.93
CA THR A 101 23.29 -7.88 11.71
C THR A 101 22.15 -7.50 12.68
N PRO A 102 22.17 -6.29 13.28
CA PRO A 102 21.09 -5.85 14.18
C PRO A 102 19.70 -5.80 13.53
N TYR A 103 19.68 -5.61 12.21
CA TYR A 103 18.48 -5.47 11.40
C TYR A 103 18.58 -6.40 10.18
N LYS A 104 17.43 -6.90 9.72
CA LYS A 104 17.35 -7.70 8.51
C LYS A 104 17.49 -6.79 7.30
N PHE A 105 18.41 -7.08 6.37
CA PHE A 105 18.48 -6.38 5.10
C PHE A 105 17.24 -6.69 4.24
N HIS A 106 16.25 -5.81 4.30
CA HIS A 106 14.98 -5.95 3.60
C HIS A 106 14.41 -4.56 3.27
N VAL A 107 13.65 -4.43 2.18
CA VAL A 107 13.07 -3.14 1.74
C VAL A 107 12.17 -2.51 2.80
N SER A 108 11.48 -3.37 3.56
CA SER A 108 10.60 -3.03 4.69
C SER A 108 11.14 -3.63 5.98
N GLU A 109 12.43 -3.40 6.24
CA GLU A 109 13.14 -3.82 7.45
C GLU A 109 12.45 -3.30 8.73
N ASP A 110 11.96 -2.06 8.69
CA ASP A 110 11.29 -1.37 9.79
C ASP A 110 10.08 -2.11 10.38
N ILE A 111 9.10 -2.46 9.55
CA ILE A 111 7.93 -3.23 9.95
C ILE A 111 8.32 -4.67 10.31
N TYR A 112 9.30 -5.24 9.60
CA TYR A 112 9.78 -6.60 9.86
C TYR A 112 10.37 -6.73 11.26
N THR A 113 11.26 -5.82 11.63
CA THR A 113 11.87 -5.75 12.97
C THR A 113 10.77 -5.62 14.04
N SER A 114 9.72 -4.85 13.77
CA SER A 114 8.60 -4.71 14.70
C SER A 114 7.81 -6.03 14.86
N ILE A 115 7.56 -6.76 13.77
CA ILE A 115 6.89 -8.08 13.79
C ILE A 115 7.74 -9.09 14.58
N LEU A 116 9.05 -9.07 14.36
CA LEU A 116 10.01 -9.94 15.05
C LEU A 116 9.98 -9.71 16.57
N LEU A 117 10.01 -8.44 17.00
CA LEU A 117 9.94 -8.06 18.40
C LEU A 117 8.60 -8.45 19.03
N HIS A 118 7.48 -8.13 18.37
CA HIS A 118 6.15 -8.48 18.87
C HIS A 118 5.89 -10.00 18.88
N GLY A 119 6.53 -10.73 17.98
CA GLY A 119 6.45 -12.19 17.89
C GLY A 119 7.37 -12.94 18.85
N ASP A 120 8.14 -12.24 19.71
CA ASP A 120 8.93 -12.87 20.78
C ASP A 120 8.04 -13.17 21.99
N ALA A 121 7.59 -14.43 22.13
CA ALA A 121 6.79 -14.87 23.27
C ALA A 121 7.55 -14.93 24.60
N ALA A 122 8.88 -15.04 24.57
CA ALA A 122 9.67 -15.10 25.81
C ALA A 122 9.69 -13.73 26.49
N ARG A 123 9.81 -12.65 25.70
CA ARG A 123 9.98 -11.28 26.22
C ARG A 123 8.76 -10.40 26.08
N ARG A 124 7.90 -10.68 25.09
CA ARG A 124 6.65 -9.96 24.81
C ARG A 124 6.86 -8.46 24.72
N TRP A 125 7.78 -8.05 23.85
CA TRP A 125 8.08 -6.64 23.59
C TRP A 125 6.82 -5.87 23.20
N ARG A 126 6.77 -4.61 23.61
CA ARG A 126 5.64 -3.72 23.36
C ARG A 126 6.06 -2.46 22.64
N SER A 127 5.15 -1.97 21.82
CA SER A 127 5.27 -0.73 21.05
C SER A 127 4.18 0.26 21.47
N VAL A 128 4.49 1.55 21.43
CA VAL A 128 3.50 2.62 21.58
C VAL A 128 3.78 3.70 20.54
N MET A 129 2.77 4.04 19.74
CA MET A 129 2.78 5.22 18.89
C MET A 129 2.30 6.43 19.68
N HIS A 130 3.16 7.44 19.81
CA HIS A 130 2.81 8.72 20.41
C HIS A 130 2.28 9.66 19.32
N PRO A 131 1.11 10.31 19.52
CA PRO A 131 0.46 11.11 18.49
C PRO A 131 1.07 12.50 18.28
N ARG A 132 2.12 12.87 19.04
CA ARG A 132 2.75 14.18 18.92
C ARG A 132 3.76 14.17 17.78
N ILE A 133 3.79 15.26 17.02
CA ILE A 133 4.74 15.44 15.93
C ILE A 133 6.06 15.91 16.53
N GLU A 134 7.01 14.99 16.67
CA GLU A 134 8.35 15.25 17.21
C GLU A 134 9.41 15.46 16.11
N SER A 135 9.10 15.09 14.87
CA SER A 135 10.00 15.29 13.72
C SER A 135 9.23 15.52 12.43
N LYS A 136 9.88 16.20 11.48
CA LYS A 136 9.37 16.42 10.12
C LYS A 136 10.45 16.02 9.12
N MET A 137 10.05 15.32 8.07
CA MET A 137 10.94 14.83 7.03
C MET A 137 10.50 15.33 5.67
N LEU A 138 11.44 15.34 4.73
CA LEU A 138 11.15 15.74 3.36
C LEU A 138 10.45 14.59 2.63
N SER A 139 9.24 14.86 2.15
CA SER A 139 8.56 14.00 1.19
C SER A 139 9.24 14.08 -0.19
N PRO A 140 9.01 13.11 -1.08
CA PRO A 140 9.45 13.18 -2.47
C PRO A 140 9.08 14.51 -3.14
N GLN A 141 10.03 15.10 -3.87
CA GLN A 141 9.88 16.40 -4.54
C GLN A 141 9.62 16.29 -6.05
N ASP A 142 9.61 15.05 -6.58
CA ASP A 142 9.33 14.75 -7.98
C ASP A 142 8.59 13.42 -8.14
N MET A 143 7.96 13.24 -9.30
CA MET A 143 7.10 12.10 -9.61
C MET A 143 7.85 10.77 -9.62
N LEU A 144 9.07 10.74 -10.16
CA LEU A 144 9.84 9.51 -10.28
C LEU A 144 10.25 9.00 -8.88
N THR A 145 10.79 9.89 -8.05
CA THR A 145 11.16 9.62 -6.65
C THR A 145 9.95 9.13 -5.86
N TRP A 146 8.79 9.77 -6.04
CA TRP A 146 7.55 9.38 -5.37
C TRP A 146 7.07 7.99 -5.78
N MET A 147 7.07 7.66 -7.07
CA MET A 147 6.69 6.33 -7.56
C MET A 147 7.66 5.24 -7.11
N ILE A 148 8.98 5.52 -7.12
CA ILE A 148 9.97 4.57 -6.60
C ILE A 148 9.71 4.28 -5.12
N GLN A 149 9.43 5.31 -4.31
CA GLN A 149 9.14 5.13 -2.89
C GLN A 149 7.88 4.30 -2.67
N ARG A 150 6.79 4.61 -3.37
CA ARG A 150 5.52 3.86 -3.25
C ARG A 150 5.67 2.42 -3.73
N PHE A 151 6.43 2.18 -4.81
CA PHE A 151 6.76 0.84 -5.27
C PHE A 151 7.53 0.05 -4.21
N LYS A 152 8.54 0.67 -3.56
CA LYS A 152 9.30 0.03 -2.47
C LYS A 152 8.38 -0.40 -1.32
N TYR A 153 7.44 0.45 -0.92
CA TYR A 153 6.49 0.12 0.13
C TYR A 153 5.56 -1.05 -0.24
N ALA A 154 5.06 -1.07 -1.48
CA ALA A 154 4.22 -2.15 -1.97
C ALA A 154 5.00 -3.46 -2.12
N ALA A 155 6.13 -3.43 -2.83
CA ALA A 155 6.94 -4.61 -3.09
C ALA A 155 7.49 -5.21 -1.79
N GLY A 156 8.05 -4.39 -0.89
CA GLY A 156 8.56 -4.89 0.39
C GLY A 156 7.46 -5.46 1.29
N SER A 157 6.26 -4.86 1.30
CA SER A 157 5.15 -5.42 2.08
C SER A 157 4.68 -6.76 1.51
N LEU A 158 4.57 -6.87 0.19
CA LEU A 158 4.18 -8.12 -0.47
C LEU A 158 5.25 -9.20 -0.33
N ASP A 159 6.53 -8.84 -0.37
CA ASP A 159 7.65 -9.76 -0.18
C ASP A 159 7.60 -10.42 1.19
N ILE A 160 7.36 -9.64 2.25
CA ILE A 160 7.15 -10.16 3.61
C ILE A 160 5.95 -11.11 3.66
N LEU A 161 4.84 -10.73 3.00
CA LEU A 161 3.62 -11.54 3.00
C LEU A 161 3.85 -12.92 2.37
N PHE A 162 4.53 -12.99 1.23
CA PHE A 162 4.68 -14.22 0.45
C PHE A 162 5.90 -15.07 0.84
N HIS A 163 7.01 -14.47 1.27
CA HIS A 163 8.27 -15.20 1.47
C HIS A 163 8.69 -15.39 2.93
N ASP A 164 8.24 -14.55 3.86
CA ASP A 164 8.72 -14.59 5.26
C ASP A 164 7.85 -15.39 6.23
N ASN A 165 6.68 -15.89 5.79
CA ASN A 165 5.76 -16.70 6.60
C ASN A 165 5.48 -16.09 7.98
N ILE A 166 5.26 -14.77 8.05
CA ILE A 166 5.10 -14.02 9.29
C ILE A 166 3.93 -14.46 10.17
N PHE A 167 2.95 -15.17 9.60
CA PHE A 167 1.79 -15.71 10.32
C PHE A 167 2.00 -17.13 10.84
N SER A 168 3.17 -17.73 10.57
CA SER A 168 3.55 -19.02 11.12
C SER A 168 3.94 -18.89 12.59
N ARG A 169 3.21 -19.61 13.45
CA ARG A 169 3.47 -19.70 14.90
C ARG A 169 4.83 -20.33 15.25
N ARG A 170 5.52 -20.93 14.27
CA ARG A 170 6.86 -21.50 14.44
C ARG A 170 7.89 -20.38 14.68
N ARG A 171 7.85 -19.32 13.87
CA ARG A 171 8.79 -18.19 13.96
C ARG A 171 8.23 -17.05 14.79
N PHE A 172 6.97 -16.68 14.56
CA PHE A 172 6.35 -15.50 15.19
C PHE A 172 5.15 -15.89 16.04
N LYS A 173 5.20 -15.58 17.33
CA LYS A 173 4.10 -15.86 18.26
C LYS A 173 3.30 -14.58 18.54
N LEU A 174 2.57 -14.13 17.52
CA LEU A 174 1.69 -12.96 17.60
C LEU A 174 0.34 -13.35 18.24
N SER A 175 -0.22 -12.44 19.04
CA SER A 175 -1.62 -12.55 19.47
C SER A 175 -2.60 -12.38 18.31
N LEU A 176 -3.86 -12.79 18.48
CA LEU A 176 -4.88 -12.61 17.43
C LEU A 176 -5.08 -11.14 17.04
N PRO A 177 -5.18 -10.16 17.96
CA PRO A 177 -5.26 -8.75 17.59
C PRO A 177 -4.04 -8.26 16.80
N GLN A 178 -2.82 -8.65 17.19
CA GLN A 178 -1.61 -8.28 16.47
C GLN A 178 -1.60 -8.89 15.06
N THR A 179 -1.94 -10.17 14.96
CA THR A 179 -2.04 -10.90 13.68
C THR A 179 -2.99 -10.19 12.73
N LEU A 180 -4.18 -9.82 13.20
CA LEU A 180 -5.16 -9.09 12.40
C LEU A 180 -4.65 -7.71 11.99
N MET A 181 -4.03 -6.95 12.89
CA MET A 181 -3.50 -5.63 12.55
C MET A 181 -2.39 -5.71 11.50
N TYR A 182 -1.45 -6.65 11.63
CA TYR A 182 -0.45 -6.86 10.58
C TYR A 182 -1.07 -7.36 9.28
N ALA A 183 -1.99 -8.33 9.34
CA ALA A 183 -2.71 -8.83 8.18
C ALA A 183 -3.42 -7.71 7.42
N THR A 184 -4.06 -6.74 8.10
CA THR A 184 -4.69 -5.60 7.40
C THR A 184 -3.69 -4.72 6.65
N THR A 185 -2.44 -4.57 7.13
CA THR A 185 -1.39 -3.85 6.39
C THR A 185 -1.11 -4.54 5.07
N PHE A 186 -0.83 -5.84 5.12
CA PHE A 186 -0.45 -6.63 3.95
C PHE A 186 -1.63 -6.83 2.98
N TRP A 187 -2.83 -7.07 3.52
CA TRP A 187 -4.06 -7.18 2.75
C TRP A 187 -4.32 -5.94 1.90
N SER A 188 -4.03 -4.74 2.43
CA SER A 188 -4.26 -3.51 1.68
C SER A 188 -3.41 -3.40 0.40
N TYR A 189 -2.26 -4.07 0.31
CA TYR A 189 -1.43 -4.11 -0.91
C TYR A 189 -1.91 -5.13 -1.95
N LEU A 190 -2.67 -6.15 -1.55
CA LEU A 190 -3.38 -7.03 -2.49
C LEU A 190 -4.52 -6.32 -3.22
N ALA A 191 -4.86 -5.11 -2.79
CA ALA A 191 -5.95 -4.34 -3.36
C ALA A 191 -5.82 -4.00 -4.82
N CYS A 192 -4.60 -4.01 -5.34
CA CYS A 192 -4.35 -3.85 -6.75
C CYS A 192 -5.19 -4.81 -7.61
N VAL A 193 -5.49 -6.02 -7.14
CA VAL A 193 -6.28 -7.02 -7.86
C VAL A 193 -7.74 -6.56 -8.00
N TRP A 194 -8.45 -6.32 -6.89
CA TRP A 194 -9.86 -5.92 -6.96
C TRP A 194 -10.05 -4.48 -7.44
N ASN A 195 -9.12 -3.56 -7.16
CA ASN A 195 -9.16 -2.21 -7.72
C ASN A 195 -9.09 -2.24 -9.26
N THR A 196 -8.29 -3.15 -9.83
CA THR A 196 -8.25 -3.33 -11.29
C THR A 196 -9.59 -3.80 -11.84
N VAL A 197 -10.23 -4.76 -11.17
CA VAL A 197 -11.59 -5.19 -11.53
C VAL A 197 -12.59 -4.04 -11.41
N PHE A 198 -12.56 -3.26 -10.33
CA PHE A 198 -13.45 -2.12 -10.14
C PHE A 198 -13.25 -1.01 -11.18
N LEU A 199 -12.02 -0.80 -11.65
CA LEU A 199 -11.72 0.20 -12.67
C LEU A 199 -12.15 -0.26 -14.07
N ILE A 200 -12.01 -1.56 -14.38
CA ILE A 200 -12.30 -2.12 -15.70
C ILE A 200 -13.78 -2.48 -15.87
N SER A 201 -14.48 -2.92 -14.82
CA SER A 201 -15.88 -3.36 -14.90
C SER A 201 -16.82 -2.32 -15.53
N PRO A 202 -16.78 -1.02 -15.15
CA PRO A 202 -17.59 0.01 -15.81
C PRO A 202 -17.25 0.18 -17.29
N VAL A 203 -15.97 0.07 -17.65
CA VAL A 203 -15.52 0.17 -19.04
C VAL A 203 -16.10 -0.98 -19.87
N ILE A 204 -16.04 -2.22 -19.36
CA ILE A 204 -16.62 -3.38 -20.04
C ILE A 204 -18.12 -3.17 -20.25
N TYR A 205 -18.86 -2.75 -19.21
CA TYR A 205 -20.28 -2.46 -19.32
C TYR A 205 -20.58 -1.42 -20.40
N LEU A 206 -19.84 -0.31 -20.39
CA LEU A 206 -20.08 0.80 -21.32
C LEU A 206 -19.91 0.40 -22.80
N PHE A 207 -18.99 -0.52 -23.11
CA PHE A 207 -18.78 -1.00 -24.48
C PHE A 207 -19.69 -2.18 -24.87
N THR A 208 -19.96 -3.09 -23.93
CA THR A 208 -20.64 -4.36 -24.23
C THR A 208 -22.13 -4.37 -23.86
N GLY A 209 -22.57 -3.46 -23.00
CA GLY A 209 -23.89 -3.49 -22.39
C GLY A 209 -24.10 -4.62 -21.37
N ILE A 210 -23.10 -5.48 -21.12
CA ILE A 210 -23.24 -6.64 -20.22
C ILE A 210 -23.05 -6.18 -18.77
N PRO A 211 -24.08 -6.23 -17.92
CA PRO A 211 -23.96 -5.83 -16.52
C PRO A 211 -23.07 -6.82 -15.76
N PRO A 212 -22.13 -6.34 -14.91
CA PRO A 212 -21.31 -7.23 -14.09
C PRO A 212 -22.11 -7.93 -12.98
N VAL A 213 -23.31 -7.42 -12.66
CA VAL A 213 -24.20 -7.97 -11.64
C VAL A 213 -25.62 -8.02 -12.20
N SER A 214 -26.29 -9.17 -12.11
CA SER A 214 -27.63 -9.42 -12.65
C SER A 214 -28.77 -8.85 -11.78
N ALA A 215 -28.49 -7.93 -10.85
CA ALA A 215 -29.39 -7.56 -9.75
C ALA A 215 -29.75 -6.07 -9.73
N TRP A 216 -30.09 -5.49 -10.88
CA TRP A 216 -30.64 -4.12 -10.95
C TRP A 216 -32.11 -4.10 -10.51
N SER A 217 -32.37 -4.45 -9.25
CA SER A 217 -33.71 -4.54 -8.68
C SER A 217 -33.88 -3.64 -7.46
N THR A 218 -35.11 -3.20 -7.18
CA THR A 218 -35.42 -2.39 -5.99
C THR A 218 -34.83 -2.96 -4.68
N PRO A 219 -34.85 -4.29 -4.44
CA PRO A 219 -34.17 -4.89 -3.30
C PRO A 219 -32.68 -4.57 -3.21
N PHE A 220 -31.94 -4.50 -4.33
CA PHE A 220 -30.51 -4.17 -4.31
C PHE A 220 -30.30 -2.78 -3.71
N TYR A 221 -31.01 -1.76 -4.18
CA TYR A 221 -30.85 -0.39 -3.70
C TYR A 221 -31.26 -0.22 -2.23
N LEU A 222 -32.30 -0.92 -1.79
CA LEU A 222 -32.76 -0.89 -0.40
C LEU A 222 -31.71 -1.44 0.58
N HIS A 223 -30.83 -2.34 0.14
CA HIS A 223 -29.73 -2.84 0.98
C HIS A 223 -28.44 -2.03 0.75
N PHE A 224 -28.14 -1.69 -0.51
CA PHE A 224 -26.91 -1.01 -0.88
C PHE A 224 -26.84 0.43 -0.35
N LEU A 225 -27.90 1.23 -0.53
CA LEU A 225 -27.87 2.66 -0.16
C LEU A 225 -27.70 2.87 1.35
N PRO A 226 -28.47 2.20 2.24
CA PRO A 226 -28.25 2.36 3.68
C PRO A 226 -26.87 1.89 4.12
N PHE A 227 -26.40 0.75 3.60
CA PHE A 227 -25.05 0.26 3.88
C PHE A 227 -23.98 1.25 3.46
N PHE A 228 -24.07 1.77 2.23
CA PHE A 228 -23.11 2.71 1.67
C PHE A 228 -23.10 4.03 2.46
N ILE A 229 -24.28 4.63 2.71
CA ILE A 229 -24.40 5.90 3.43
C ILE A 229 -23.87 5.76 4.87
N VAL A 230 -24.28 4.72 5.60
CA VAL A 230 -23.82 4.51 6.97
C VAL A 230 -22.30 4.25 7.01
N SER A 231 -21.77 3.51 6.04
CA SER A 231 -20.32 3.29 5.93
C SER A 231 -19.55 4.59 5.67
N GLU A 232 -20.06 5.44 4.78
CA GLU A 232 -19.46 6.76 4.49
C GLU A 232 -19.52 7.69 5.70
N LEU A 233 -20.65 7.73 6.42
CA LEU A 233 -20.79 8.50 7.65
C LEU A 233 -19.86 7.99 8.75
N ALA A 234 -19.75 6.68 8.92
CA ALA A 234 -18.84 6.06 9.88
C ALA A 234 -17.37 6.36 9.55
N PHE A 235 -17.00 6.33 8.26
CA PHE A 235 -15.67 6.70 7.81
C PHE A 235 -15.39 8.18 8.08
N MET A 236 -16.30 9.07 7.68
CA MET A 236 -16.22 10.51 7.93
C MET A 236 -16.05 10.83 9.42
N PHE A 237 -16.84 10.19 10.28
CA PHE A 237 -16.70 10.33 11.73
C PHE A 237 -15.34 9.81 12.23
N GLY A 238 -14.90 8.65 11.73
CA GLY A 238 -13.66 8.01 12.14
C GLY A 238 -12.38 8.74 11.70
N THR A 239 -12.45 9.51 10.62
CA THR A 239 -11.34 10.29 10.04
C THR A 239 -11.62 11.79 10.07
N TRP A 240 -12.41 12.25 11.04
CA TRP A 240 -12.85 13.64 11.12
C TRP A 240 -11.67 14.62 11.07
N GLY A 241 -11.74 15.60 10.17
CA GLY A 241 -10.67 16.59 9.97
C GLY A 241 -9.51 16.14 9.07
N ILE A 242 -9.55 14.93 8.51
CA ILE A 242 -8.57 14.41 7.55
C ILE A 242 -9.24 14.21 6.18
N SER A 243 -8.54 14.53 5.09
CA SER A 243 -9.07 14.32 3.74
C SER A 243 -9.22 12.82 3.45
N ALA A 244 -10.47 12.35 3.41
CA ALA A 244 -10.79 10.99 2.98
C ALA A 244 -10.46 10.77 1.49
N TRP A 245 -10.65 11.82 0.68
CA TRP A 245 -10.50 11.75 -0.76
C TRP A 245 -9.06 11.47 -1.20
N ASP A 246 -8.08 12.13 -0.59
CA ASP A 246 -6.67 12.01 -0.98
C ASP A 246 -6.17 10.57 -0.83
N GLY A 247 -6.54 9.92 0.28
CA GLY A 247 -6.23 8.51 0.54
C GLY A 247 -6.92 7.57 -0.44
N ARG A 248 -8.20 7.80 -0.74
CA ARG A 248 -8.97 6.98 -1.70
C ARG A 248 -8.45 7.13 -3.13
N ALA A 249 -8.24 8.35 -3.59
CA ALA A 249 -7.70 8.62 -4.92
C ALA A 249 -6.32 8.00 -5.09
N SER A 250 -5.43 8.10 -4.09
CA SER A 250 -4.14 7.41 -4.11
C SER A 250 -4.30 5.89 -4.14
N TYR A 251 -5.18 5.34 -3.30
CA TYR A 251 -5.43 3.90 -3.23
C TYR A 251 -5.91 3.30 -4.57
N LEU A 252 -6.79 4.00 -5.29
CA LEU A 252 -7.23 3.57 -6.63
C LEU A 252 -6.17 3.85 -7.70
N SER A 253 -5.60 5.07 -7.77
CA SER A 253 -4.71 5.47 -8.87
C SER A 253 -3.39 4.72 -8.91
N PHE A 254 -2.88 4.23 -7.77
CA PHE A 254 -1.66 3.41 -7.73
C PHE A 254 -1.86 1.93 -8.11
N PHE A 255 -3.05 1.53 -8.57
CA PHE A 255 -3.35 0.12 -8.91
C PHE A 255 -2.30 -0.53 -9.81
N SER A 256 -1.88 0.16 -10.88
CA SER A 256 -0.96 -0.38 -11.89
C SER A 256 0.46 -0.58 -11.35
N MET A 257 0.93 0.32 -10.49
CA MET A 257 2.21 0.20 -9.81
C MET A 257 2.18 -0.93 -8.77
N ASN A 258 1.10 -1.03 -8.00
CA ASN A 258 0.94 -2.10 -7.02
C ASN A 258 0.79 -3.47 -7.70
N LEU A 259 0.13 -3.55 -8.87
CA LEU A 259 0.10 -4.77 -9.69
C LEU A 259 1.51 -5.16 -10.15
N ARG A 260 2.31 -4.19 -10.61
CA ARG A 260 3.71 -4.45 -11.00
C ARG A 260 4.54 -4.93 -9.80
N ALA A 261 4.35 -4.34 -8.63
CA ALA A 261 5.00 -4.78 -7.40
C ALA A 261 4.61 -6.22 -7.04
N LEU A 262 3.32 -6.56 -7.15
CA LEU A 262 2.82 -7.91 -6.95
C LEU A 262 3.43 -8.90 -7.94
N ASP A 263 3.43 -8.59 -9.24
CA ASP A 263 4.04 -9.44 -10.28
C ASP A 263 5.54 -9.66 -10.04
N THR A 264 6.28 -8.60 -9.67
CA THR A 264 7.72 -8.68 -9.35
C THR A 264 7.98 -9.65 -8.20
N VAL A 265 7.20 -9.53 -7.11
CA VAL A 265 7.34 -10.40 -5.93
C VAL A 265 6.94 -11.84 -6.26
N LEU A 266 5.86 -12.06 -6.99
CA LEU A 266 5.41 -13.40 -7.37
C LEU A 266 6.39 -14.12 -8.32
N ARG A 267 7.14 -13.37 -9.13
CA ARG A 267 8.23 -13.91 -9.97
C ARG A 267 9.51 -14.24 -9.18
N GLY A 268 9.59 -13.83 -7.91
CA GLY A 268 10.80 -13.96 -7.11
C GLY A 268 11.96 -13.09 -7.61
N GLU A 269 11.66 -12.04 -8.39
CA GLU A 269 12.69 -11.13 -8.89
C GLU A 269 13.28 -10.32 -7.73
N GLN A 270 14.61 -10.18 -7.70
CA GLN A 270 15.24 -9.32 -6.71
C GLN A 270 14.79 -7.88 -6.92
N ILE A 271 14.23 -7.28 -5.87
CA ILE A 271 13.82 -5.88 -5.86
C ILE A 271 15.09 -5.03 -5.95
N LYS A 272 15.48 -4.66 -7.18
CA LYS A 272 16.72 -3.91 -7.43
C LYS A 272 16.62 -2.50 -6.83
N PHE A 273 17.49 -2.25 -5.87
CA PHE A 273 17.61 -0.98 -5.15
C PHE A 273 18.26 0.09 -6.03
N HIS A 274 17.49 0.69 -6.93
CA HIS A 274 17.89 1.99 -7.44
C HIS A 274 17.76 2.97 -6.26
N VAL A 275 18.90 3.51 -5.83
CA VAL A 275 18.93 4.57 -4.82
C VAL A 275 18.02 5.68 -5.34
N THR A 276 17.07 6.09 -4.52
CA THR A 276 16.19 7.18 -4.90
C THR A 276 17.07 8.40 -5.18
N PRO A 277 16.92 9.07 -6.34
CA PRO A 277 17.71 10.24 -6.65
C PRO A 277 17.65 11.23 -5.47
N LYS A 278 18.82 11.63 -4.96
CA LYS A 278 18.89 12.66 -3.90
C LYS A 278 18.62 14.04 -4.48
N GLU A 279 18.93 14.22 -5.75
CA GLU A 279 18.62 15.41 -6.52
C GLU A 279 17.31 15.22 -7.27
N ARG A 280 16.50 16.28 -7.20
CA ARG A 280 15.21 16.36 -7.83
C ARG A 280 15.34 16.23 -9.35
N GLN A 281 14.50 15.40 -9.94
CA GLN A 281 14.40 15.31 -11.40
C GLN A 281 13.36 16.31 -11.93
N THR A 282 13.74 17.13 -12.92
CA THR A 282 12.84 18.10 -13.56
C THR A 282 12.29 17.55 -14.88
N GLY A 283 10.98 17.51 -15.05
CA GLY A 283 10.35 17.11 -16.30
C GLY A 283 8.91 16.62 -16.15
N ARG A 284 8.26 16.33 -17.29
CA ARG A 284 6.93 15.69 -17.32
C ARG A 284 7.10 14.18 -17.36
N PHE A 285 6.45 13.48 -16.44
CA PHE A 285 6.59 12.03 -16.26
C PHE A 285 5.35 11.25 -16.72
N LEU A 286 4.70 11.71 -17.80
CA LEU A 286 3.46 11.10 -18.34
C LEU A 286 3.63 9.62 -18.71
N TYR A 287 4.84 9.20 -19.07
CA TYR A 287 5.13 7.80 -19.39
C TYR A 287 4.93 6.86 -18.20
N LEU A 288 5.01 7.36 -16.97
CA LEU A 288 4.78 6.58 -15.75
C LEU A 288 3.30 6.37 -15.43
N VAL A 289 2.42 7.23 -15.97
CA VAL A 289 0.98 7.22 -15.68
C VAL A 289 0.12 6.80 -16.88
N LYS A 290 0.72 6.07 -17.85
CA LYS A 290 -0.01 5.54 -19.02
C LYS A 290 -1.25 4.72 -18.64
N PRO A 291 -1.23 3.83 -17.63
CA PRO A 291 -2.42 3.07 -17.24
C PRO A 291 -3.56 3.97 -16.76
N GLN A 292 -3.26 5.04 -16.04
CA GLN A 292 -4.23 5.98 -15.50
C GLN A 292 -4.85 6.83 -16.62
N ILE A 293 -4.02 7.30 -17.57
CA ILE A 293 -4.49 7.97 -18.78
C ILE A 293 -5.39 7.03 -19.60
N ALA A 294 -5.01 5.77 -19.76
CA ALA A 294 -5.80 4.79 -20.48
C ALA A 294 -7.18 4.57 -19.82
N ILE A 295 -7.26 4.44 -18.50
CA ILE A 295 -8.55 4.34 -17.80
C ILE A 295 -9.42 5.57 -18.04
N VAL A 296 -8.85 6.78 -17.97
CA VAL A 296 -9.59 8.03 -18.24
C VAL A 296 -10.13 8.05 -19.67
N LEU A 297 -9.27 7.77 -20.66
CA LEU A 297 -9.66 7.78 -22.07
C LEU A 297 -10.71 6.71 -22.36
N LEU A 298 -10.49 5.47 -21.92
CA LEU A 298 -11.43 4.36 -22.11
C LEU A 298 -12.79 4.67 -21.48
N THR A 299 -12.81 5.22 -20.26
CA THR A 299 -14.05 5.60 -19.58
C THR A 299 -14.77 6.70 -20.35
N LEU A 300 -14.08 7.75 -20.79
CA LEU A 300 -14.69 8.84 -21.58
C LEU A 300 -15.25 8.33 -22.91
N THR A 301 -14.48 7.53 -23.65
CA THR A 301 -14.96 6.94 -24.91
C THR A 301 -16.11 5.97 -24.70
N GLY A 302 -16.09 5.19 -23.62
CA GLY A 302 -17.16 4.28 -23.24
C GLY A 302 -18.44 5.04 -22.86
N LEU A 303 -18.33 6.16 -22.16
CA LEU A 303 -19.49 7.02 -21.85
C LEU A 303 -20.11 7.60 -23.12
N ILE A 304 -19.28 8.07 -24.07
CA ILE A 304 -19.77 8.56 -25.36
C ILE A 304 -20.48 7.42 -26.12
N TRP A 305 -19.86 6.25 -26.19
CA TRP A 305 -20.42 5.08 -26.87
C TRP A 305 -21.73 4.61 -26.23
N GLY A 306 -21.76 4.40 -24.91
CA GLY A 306 -22.96 4.04 -24.17
C GLY A 306 -24.08 5.06 -24.34
N GLY A 307 -23.75 6.36 -24.37
CA GLY A 307 -24.70 7.42 -24.66
C GLY A 307 -25.32 7.33 -26.05
N ILE A 308 -24.52 6.97 -27.07
CA ILE A 308 -25.01 6.71 -28.43
C ILE A 308 -25.95 5.50 -28.45
N GLN A 309 -25.59 4.40 -27.78
CA GLN A 309 -26.42 3.19 -27.71
C GLN A 309 -27.77 3.45 -27.02
N VAL A 310 -27.77 4.21 -25.92
CA VAL A 310 -29.00 4.64 -25.23
C VAL A 310 -29.84 5.55 -26.14
N ALA A 311 -29.22 6.50 -26.84
CA ALA A 311 -29.93 7.39 -27.76
C ALA A 311 -30.56 6.65 -28.96
N ARG A 312 -30.00 5.51 -29.37
CA ARG A 312 -30.56 4.64 -30.42
C ARG A 312 -31.66 3.70 -29.92
N GLY A 313 -31.91 3.65 -28.60
CA GLY A 313 -32.88 2.73 -28.01
C GLY A 313 -32.41 1.27 -27.99
N GLU A 314 -31.10 1.02 -28.11
CA GLU A 314 -30.50 -0.32 -28.12
C GLU A 314 -30.24 -0.87 -26.70
N VAL A 315 -30.64 -0.13 -25.66
CA VAL A 315 -30.41 -0.48 -24.25
C VAL A 315 -31.74 -0.62 -23.53
N ASP A 316 -32.04 -1.84 -23.07
CA ASP A 316 -33.31 -2.17 -22.41
C ASP A 316 -33.49 -1.47 -21.05
N ASP A 317 -32.40 -1.27 -20.30
CA ASP A 317 -32.43 -0.59 -18.99
C ASP A 317 -31.41 0.57 -18.90
N PRO A 318 -31.87 1.83 -18.96
CA PRO A 318 -31.01 3.00 -18.80
C PRO A 318 -30.41 3.15 -17.39
N SER A 319 -30.94 2.46 -16.37
CA SER A 319 -30.50 2.62 -14.98
C SER A 319 -29.02 2.23 -14.79
N GLY A 320 -28.59 1.15 -15.45
CA GLY A 320 -27.19 0.71 -15.43
C GLY A 320 -26.25 1.74 -16.07
N TYR A 321 -26.70 2.45 -17.11
CA TYR A 321 -25.90 3.52 -17.74
C TYR A 321 -25.69 4.72 -16.79
N VAL A 322 -26.74 5.17 -16.08
CA VAL A 322 -26.65 6.26 -15.10
C VAL A 322 -25.65 5.94 -13.99
N ILE A 323 -25.63 4.69 -13.52
CA ILE A 323 -24.71 4.25 -12.47
C ILE A 323 -23.28 4.20 -12.97
N ASN A 324 -23.06 3.78 -14.22
CA ASN A 324 -21.74 3.79 -14.82
C ASN A 324 -21.26 5.20 -15.17
N ILE A 325 -22.14 6.18 -15.40
CA ILE A 325 -21.76 7.60 -15.43
C ILE A 325 -21.19 8.02 -14.06
N PHE A 326 -21.89 7.70 -12.97
CA PHE A 326 -21.44 8.04 -11.62
C PHE A 326 -20.09 7.39 -11.29
N TRP A 327 -19.95 6.07 -11.45
CA TRP A 327 -18.70 5.37 -11.16
C TRP A 327 -17.59 5.72 -12.13
N GLY A 328 -17.91 5.95 -13.41
CA GLY A 328 -16.95 6.45 -14.40
C GLY A 328 -16.39 7.82 -14.01
N ALA A 329 -17.24 8.73 -13.53
CA ALA A 329 -16.81 10.03 -13.01
C ALA A 329 -15.92 9.89 -11.77
N VAL A 330 -16.27 9.01 -10.82
CA VAL A 330 -15.44 8.72 -9.65
C VAL A 330 -14.08 8.14 -10.05
N ASN A 331 -14.05 7.20 -11.00
CA ASN A 331 -12.81 6.60 -11.51
C ASN A 331 -11.92 7.65 -12.18
N ILE A 332 -12.48 8.50 -13.04
CA ILE A 332 -11.75 9.61 -13.66
C ILE A 332 -11.19 10.54 -12.58
N ALA A 333 -12.04 10.98 -11.65
CA ALA A 333 -11.63 11.87 -10.56
C ALA A 333 -10.51 11.27 -9.69
N ALA A 334 -10.52 9.95 -9.46
CA ALA A 334 -9.45 9.28 -8.73
C ALA A 334 -8.12 9.22 -9.49
N MET A 335 -8.14 9.17 -10.83
CA MET A 335 -6.92 9.14 -11.67
C MET A 335 -6.27 10.52 -11.85
N LEU A 336 -7.08 11.59 -11.88
CA LEU A 336 -6.62 12.95 -12.17
C LEU A 336 -5.47 13.44 -11.25
N PRO A 337 -5.51 13.24 -9.91
CA PRO A 337 -4.41 13.60 -9.01
C PRO A 337 -3.04 13.12 -9.49
N LEU A 338 -2.93 11.85 -9.89
CA LEU A 338 -1.68 11.26 -10.33
C LEU A 338 -1.23 11.79 -11.70
N ILE A 339 -2.18 12.04 -12.60
CA ILE A 339 -1.92 12.62 -13.92
C ILE A 339 -1.44 14.07 -13.79
N PHE A 340 -2.08 14.87 -12.94
CA PHE A 340 -1.66 16.24 -12.65
C PHE A 340 -0.30 16.28 -11.98
N ALA A 341 -0.02 15.39 -11.03
CA ALA A 341 1.30 15.24 -10.43
C ALA A 341 2.39 14.93 -11.47
N ALA A 342 2.08 14.09 -12.46
CA ALA A 342 3.01 13.76 -13.54
C ALA A 342 3.25 14.90 -14.55
N MET A 343 2.32 15.86 -14.65
CA MET A 343 2.47 17.06 -15.49
C MET A 343 3.09 18.24 -14.73
N TRP A 344 3.09 18.19 -13.41
CA TRP A 344 3.55 19.28 -12.57
C TRP A 344 5.06 19.49 -12.72
N THR A 345 5.44 20.74 -12.94
CA THR A 345 6.82 21.21 -12.94
C THR A 345 6.97 22.27 -11.87
N PRO A 346 8.09 22.30 -11.14
CA PRO A 346 8.34 23.40 -10.22
C PRO A 346 8.34 24.75 -10.95
N PRO A 347 7.95 25.83 -10.26
CA PRO A 347 8.40 27.16 -10.65
C PRO A 347 9.93 27.16 -10.69
N GLU A 348 10.53 27.82 -11.69
CA GLU A 348 11.96 28.09 -11.68
C GLU A 348 12.30 28.77 -10.34
N GLU A 349 13.33 28.27 -9.66
CA GLU A 349 13.87 28.96 -8.49
C GLU A 349 14.31 30.35 -8.99
N GLN A 350 13.58 31.39 -8.61
CA GLN A 350 14.23 32.69 -8.46
C GLN A 350 15.32 32.43 -7.43
N GLU A 351 16.57 32.37 -7.91
CA GLU A 351 17.77 32.33 -7.06
C GLU A 351 17.48 33.18 -5.84
N ALA A 352 17.38 32.54 -4.68
CA ALA A 352 17.21 33.24 -3.43
C ALA A 352 18.35 34.26 -3.37
N SER A 353 18.00 35.54 -3.55
CA SER A 353 18.93 36.64 -3.51
C SER A 353 19.63 36.62 -2.15
N ARG A 354 20.91 36.24 -2.19
CA ARG A 354 22.01 36.42 -1.21
C ARG A 354 21.66 36.67 0.25
#